data_AF-A0A654DC40-F1
#
_entry.id   AF-A0A654DC40-F1
#
_cell.length_a   1.000
_cell.length_b   1.000
_cell.length_c   1.000
_cell.angle_alpha   90.00
_cell.angle_beta   90.00
_cell.angle_gamma   90.00
#
_symmetry.space_group_name_H-M   'P 1'
#
loop_
_entity.id
_entity.type
_entity.pdbx_description
1 polymer ?
#
loop_
_entity_poly.entity_id
_entity_poly.type
_entity_poly.pdbx_seq_one_letter_code
_entity_poly.pdbx_strand_id
1 'polypeptide(L)'
;MSLITHLRGLLASASLLTLATTALAQPLTLDVYNPGDKAIFPVTSTLISGEREAILVDAQFSNREAQELVERIQASGKTLTTIFISHGDPDFYFGLDTLTRAFPKAKVLATPQTIAYIEKSRKPKLAYWGPILKDSAPARTVVPHALQGDHLSLEGQRIELIGHDPKHTSLWIPSIKAVVGGVLTYANIHPWIADAQTAEARKSWLKSLDELQALQPKTLVPGHFMGQPTLSLDDLRFTRNYLNDLEVALPKAQNSQALIETMKAKYPQLLDASSLELSAKVLKGEMQWP
;
A
#
# COMPACT_ATOMS: atom_id res chain seq x y z
N MET A 1 93.51 11.58 15.78
CA MET A 1 92.35 12.44 16.09
C MET A 1 91.49 12.53 14.84
N SER A 2 90.22 12.12 14.95
CA SER A 2 89.07 12.37 14.05
C SER A 2 88.34 11.07 13.68
N LEU A 3 87.23 10.81 14.37
CA LEU A 3 86.22 9.81 14.00
C LEU A 3 85.07 10.54 13.30
N ILE A 4 84.69 10.04 12.13
CA ILE A 4 83.56 10.48 11.32
C ILE A 4 82.29 9.80 11.84
N THR A 5 81.29 10.58 12.24
CA THR A 5 79.95 10.14 12.63
C THR A 5 78.99 10.26 11.44
N HIS A 6 78.35 9.15 11.04
CA HIS A 6 77.26 9.15 10.07
C HIS A 6 75.91 9.18 10.78
N LEU A 7 75.17 10.28 10.61
CA LEU A 7 73.75 10.39 10.97
C LEU A 7 72.92 9.88 9.77
N ARG A 8 72.21 8.76 9.92
CA ARG A 8 71.19 8.32 8.97
C ARG A 8 69.82 8.84 9.42
N GLY A 9 69.21 9.70 8.61
CA GLY A 9 67.88 10.25 8.83
C GLY A 9 66.79 9.19 8.64
N LEU A 10 65.84 9.14 9.57
CA LEU A 10 64.56 8.46 9.38
C LEU A 10 63.60 9.39 8.62
N LEU A 11 63.13 8.96 7.46
CA LEU A 11 61.96 9.52 6.78
C LEU A 11 60.71 8.90 7.41
N ALA A 12 59.92 9.71 8.10
CA ALA A 12 58.59 9.33 8.59
C ALA A 12 57.55 9.58 7.49
N SER A 13 57.02 8.50 6.90
CA SER A 13 55.88 8.55 5.99
C SER A 13 54.59 8.74 6.80
N ALA A 14 53.97 9.91 6.72
CA ALA A 14 52.66 10.17 7.31
C ALA A 14 51.56 9.68 6.36
N SER A 15 50.96 8.53 6.68
CA SER A 15 49.77 8.02 6.01
C SER A 15 48.53 8.78 6.49
N LEU A 16 47.97 9.66 5.66
CA LEU A 16 46.66 10.28 5.90
C LEU A 16 45.55 9.24 5.71
N LEU A 17 44.96 8.75 6.80
CA LEU A 17 43.66 8.06 6.74
C LEU A 17 42.56 9.10 6.52
N THR A 18 42.01 9.16 5.31
CA THR A 18 40.72 9.81 5.07
C THR A 18 39.61 8.93 5.64
N LEU A 19 39.11 9.29 6.83
CA LEU A 19 37.87 8.76 7.37
C LEU A 19 36.72 9.25 6.46
N ALA A 20 36.25 8.39 5.57
CA ALA A 20 35.01 8.62 4.85
C ALA A 20 33.86 8.52 5.87
N THR A 21 33.36 9.67 6.34
CA THR A 21 32.12 9.72 7.08
C THR A 21 30.98 9.36 6.13
N THR A 22 30.50 8.12 6.19
CA THR A 22 29.22 7.78 5.60
C THR A 22 28.15 8.53 6.39
N ALA A 23 27.65 9.64 5.83
CA ALA A 23 26.48 10.29 6.37
C ALA A 23 25.34 9.26 6.36
N LEU A 24 24.86 8.86 7.55
CA LEU A 24 23.70 8.00 7.66
C LEU A 24 22.50 8.78 7.11
N ALA A 25 21.84 8.24 6.08
CA ALA A 25 20.61 8.82 5.55
C ALA A 25 19.58 8.96 6.68
N GLN A 26 18.86 10.09 6.73
CA GLN A 26 17.81 10.27 7.73
C GLN A 26 16.75 9.17 7.59
N PRO A 27 16.18 8.65 8.70
CA PRO A 27 15.11 7.68 8.62
C PRO A 27 13.95 8.22 7.78
N LEU A 28 13.40 7.38 6.90
CA LEU A 28 12.17 7.73 6.18
C LEU A 28 11.02 7.92 7.18
N THR A 29 10.08 8.80 6.86
CA THR A 29 8.87 8.99 7.66
C THR A 29 7.62 8.63 6.85
N LEU A 30 6.54 8.29 7.55
CA LEU A 30 5.26 7.92 6.96
C LEU A 30 4.19 8.91 7.43
N ASP A 31 3.50 9.55 6.49
CA ASP A 31 2.21 10.21 6.73
C ASP A 31 1.10 9.34 6.10
N VAL A 32 0.21 8.84 6.95
CA VAL A 32 -0.86 7.91 6.57
C VAL A 32 -2.17 8.70 6.46
N TYR A 33 -2.78 8.66 5.28
CA TYR A 33 -4.08 9.25 5.01
C TYR A 33 -5.12 8.18 4.72
N ASN A 34 -6.25 8.26 5.41
CA ASN A 34 -7.43 7.47 5.14
C ASN A 34 -8.65 8.37 5.37
N PRO A 35 -9.61 8.44 4.44
CA PRO A 35 -10.77 9.32 4.56
C PRO A 35 -11.83 8.80 5.55
N GLY A 36 -11.73 7.55 6.01
CA GLY A 36 -12.69 6.93 6.91
C GLY A 36 -14.11 6.94 6.33
N ASP A 37 -15.07 7.39 7.15
CA ASP A 37 -16.48 7.49 6.80
C ASP A 37 -16.82 8.67 5.87
N LYS A 38 -15.83 9.49 5.50
CA LYS A 38 -16.01 10.65 4.62
C LYS A 38 -15.95 10.32 3.13
N ALA A 39 -15.55 9.10 2.77
CA ALA A 39 -15.47 8.63 1.39
C ALA A 39 -16.23 7.30 1.21
N ILE A 40 -16.47 6.93 -0.05
CA ILE A 40 -17.14 5.66 -0.40
C ILE A 40 -16.29 4.46 0.02
N PHE A 41 -14.98 4.53 -0.22
CA PHE A 41 -14.03 3.52 0.19
C PHE A 41 -13.03 4.11 1.18
N PRO A 42 -12.83 3.49 2.35
CA PRO A 42 -11.85 3.94 3.32
C PRO A 42 -10.47 3.38 2.95
N VAL A 43 -9.98 3.72 1.75
CA VAL A 43 -8.69 3.28 1.22
C VAL A 43 -7.56 4.13 1.79
N THR A 44 -6.43 3.51 2.04
CA THR A 44 -5.27 4.19 2.62
C THR A 44 -4.29 4.65 1.55
N SER A 45 -3.86 5.90 1.65
CA SER A 45 -2.67 6.42 0.97
C SER A 45 -1.56 6.69 1.97
N THR A 46 -0.32 6.46 1.58
CA THR A 46 0.84 6.73 2.44
C THR A 46 1.87 7.60 1.73
N LEU A 47 2.24 8.73 2.32
CA LEU A 47 3.35 9.55 1.86
C LEU A 47 4.62 9.13 2.60
N ILE A 48 5.54 8.49 1.88
CA ILE A 48 6.86 8.11 2.35
C ILE A 48 7.81 9.28 2.07
N SER A 49 8.36 9.89 3.11
CA SER A 49 9.21 11.08 2.97
C SER A 49 10.66 10.82 3.39
N GLY A 50 11.59 11.30 2.57
CA GLY A 50 13.00 11.48 2.92
C GLY A 50 13.27 12.90 3.43
N GLU A 51 14.52 13.34 3.30
CA GLU A 51 14.94 14.70 3.66
C GLU A 51 14.34 15.75 2.72
N ARG A 52 14.33 15.50 1.40
CA ARG A 52 13.89 16.46 0.36
C ARG A 52 12.80 15.89 -0.54
N GLU A 53 12.83 14.59 -0.81
CA GLU A 53 11.94 13.92 -1.74
C GLU A 53 10.87 13.09 -1.01
N ALA A 54 9.78 12.78 -1.72
CA ALA A 54 8.74 11.88 -1.23
C ALA A 54 8.18 10.96 -2.34
N ILE A 55 7.65 9.82 -1.91
CA ILE A 55 6.86 8.88 -2.71
C ILE A 55 5.45 8.80 -2.11
N LEU A 56 4.43 9.00 -2.94
CA LEU A 56 3.05 8.70 -2.56
C LEU A 56 2.72 7.26 -2.95
N VAL A 57 2.10 6.51 -2.06
CA VAL A 57 1.54 5.18 -2.31
C VAL A 57 0.02 5.30 -2.31
N ASP A 58 -0.58 4.91 -3.44
CA ASP A 58 -2.02 4.90 -3.73
C ASP A 58 -2.68 6.28 -3.76
N ALA A 59 -3.62 6.47 -4.69
CA ALA A 59 -4.06 7.79 -5.15
C ALA A 59 -5.48 8.18 -4.73
N GLN A 60 -6.15 7.38 -3.90
CA GLN A 60 -7.55 7.56 -3.50
C GLN A 60 -8.56 7.41 -4.65
N PHE A 61 -9.83 7.29 -4.26
CA PHE A 61 -10.93 6.96 -5.15
C PHE A 61 -11.53 8.14 -5.91
N SER A 62 -11.56 9.32 -5.32
CA SER A 62 -12.21 10.49 -5.92
C SER A 62 -11.28 11.70 -5.98
N ASN A 63 -11.64 12.66 -6.83
CA ASN A 63 -10.93 13.93 -6.93
C ASN A 63 -10.91 14.70 -5.61
N ARG A 64 -11.93 14.52 -4.75
CA ARG A 64 -12.01 15.20 -3.46
C ARG A 64 -10.91 14.72 -2.52
N GLU A 65 -10.84 13.41 -2.28
CA GLU A 65 -9.79 12.84 -1.41
C GLU A 65 -8.40 12.98 -2.05
N ALA A 66 -8.30 12.93 -3.38
CA ALA A 66 -7.06 13.23 -4.08
C ALA A 66 -6.61 14.68 -3.91
N GLN A 67 -7.52 15.64 -3.78
CA GLN A 67 -7.19 17.04 -3.50
C GLN A 67 -6.65 17.20 -2.07
N GLU A 68 -7.19 16.47 -1.09
CA GLU A 68 -6.62 16.45 0.27
C GLU A 68 -5.19 15.89 0.27
N LEU A 69 -4.89 14.88 -0.58
CA LEU A 69 -3.52 14.42 -0.78
C LEU A 69 -2.62 15.49 -1.40
N VAL A 70 -3.11 16.28 -2.37
CA VAL A 70 -2.35 17.40 -2.94
C VAL A 70 -1.94 18.38 -1.86
N GLU A 71 -2.88 18.76 -0.99
CA GLU A 71 -2.64 19.69 0.12
C GLU A 71 -1.62 19.13 1.11
N ARG A 72 -1.73 17.85 1.49
CA ARG A 72 -0.77 17.17 2.37
C ARG A 72 0.64 17.14 1.79
N ILE A 73 0.77 16.81 0.51
CA ILE A 73 2.07 16.76 -0.16
C ILE A 73 2.68 18.16 -0.23
N GLN A 74 1.89 19.19 -0.55
CA GLN A 74 2.38 20.58 -0.55
C GLN A 74 2.81 21.04 0.86
N ALA A 75 2.01 20.73 1.88
CA ALA A 75 2.32 21.07 3.27
C ALA A 75 3.58 20.35 3.79
N SER A 76 3.92 19.17 3.26
CA SER A 76 5.14 18.46 3.63
C SER A 76 6.44 19.19 3.22
N GLY A 77 6.35 20.10 2.24
CA GLY A 77 7.52 20.76 1.65
C GLY A 77 8.44 19.83 0.83
N LYS A 78 8.06 18.56 0.64
CA LYS A 78 8.86 17.57 -0.11
C LYS A 78 8.58 17.65 -1.61
N THR A 79 9.59 17.31 -2.41
CA THR A 79 9.41 17.09 -3.85
C THR A 79 8.84 15.70 -4.08
N LEU A 80 7.60 15.62 -4.57
CA LEU A 80 7.01 14.35 -4.96
C LEU A 80 7.69 13.84 -6.24
N THR A 81 8.44 12.74 -6.14
CA THR A 81 9.16 12.16 -7.29
C THR A 81 8.41 11.00 -7.91
N THR A 82 7.66 10.25 -7.10
CA THR A 82 6.97 9.03 -7.53
C THR A 82 5.59 8.92 -6.88
N ILE A 83 4.61 8.45 -7.65
CA ILE A 83 3.34 7.93 -7.17
C ILE A 83 3.31 6.45 -7.53
N PHE A 84 3.30 5.56 -6.55
CA PHE A 84 3.21 4.13 -6.74
C PHE A 84 1.78 3.64 -6.50
N ILE A 85 1.25 2.83 -7.43
CA ILE A 85 -0.09 2.23 -7.33
C ILE A 85 0.07 0.74 -7.04
N SER A 86 -0.37 0.35 -5.85
CA SER A 86 -0.19 -0.99 -5.30
C SER A 86 -1.22 -1.99 -5.83
N HIS A 87 -2.42 -1.53 -6.20
CA HIS A 87 -3.52 -2.39 -6.65
C HIS A 87 -4.33 -1.79 -7.80
N GLY A 88 -5.04 -2.64 -8.55
CA GLY A 88 -5.71 -2.28 -9.81
C GLY A 88 -7.17 -1.83 -9.67
N ASP A 89 -7.66 -1.72 -8.44
CA ASP A 89 -9.01 -1.21 -8.15
C ASP A 89 -9.07 0.32 -8.12
N PRO A 90 -10.22 0.90 -8.48
CA PRO A 90 -10.30 2.31 -8.82
C PRO A 90 -10.02 3.22 -7.62
N ASP A 91 -10.28 2.75 -6.41
CA ASP A 91 -9.94 3.42 -5.16
C ASP A 91 -8.44 3.60 -4.93
N PHE A 92 -7.60 2.86 -5.65
CA PHE A 92 -6.14 3.02 -5.61
C PHE A 92 -5.62 4.01 -6.66
N TYR A 93 -6.33 4.30 -7.75
CA TYR A 93 -5.76 5.05 -8.89
C TYR A 93 -6.64 6.14 -9.52
N PHE A 94 -7.92 6.27 -9.19
CA PHE A 94 -8.77 7.28 -9.81
C PHE A 94 -8.31 8.71 -9.52
N GLY A 95 -7.81 8.98 -8.30
CA GLY A 95 -7.27 10.28 -7.95
C GLY A 95 -6.00 10.70 -8.70
N LEU A 96 -5.40 9.80 -9.51
CA LEU A 96 -4.25 10.14 -10.35
C LEU A 96 -4.53 11.30 -11.31
N ASP A 97 -5.77 11.50 -11.77
CA ASP A 97 -6.10 12.64 -12.63
C ASP A 97 -5.86 13.98 -11.93
N THR A 98 -6.18 14.05 -10.64
CA THR A 98 -5.94 15.23 -9.80
C THR A 98 -4.46 15.36 -9.45
N LEU A 99 -3.83 14.27 -9.00
CA LEU A 99 -2.43 14.29 -8.57
C LEU A 99 -1.45 14.57 -9.72
N THR A 100 -1.68 14.03 -10.91
CA THR A 100 -0.78 14.27 -12.06
C THR A 100 -0.87 15.68 -12.63
N ARG A 101 -1.99 16.39 -12.40
CA ARG A 101 -2.10 17.83 -12.71
C ARG A 101 -1.33 18.68 -11.70
N ALA A 102 -1.39 18.34 -10.42
CA ALA A 102 -0.69 19.05 -9.35
C ALA A 102 0.83 18.78 -9.37
N PHE A 103 1.24 17.56 -9.71
CA PHE A 103 2.64 17.12 -9.68
C PHE A 103 3.07 16.50 -11.03
N PRO A 104 3.13 17.27 -12.12
CA PRO A 104 3.38 16.75 -13.47
C PRO A 104 4.79 16.14 -13.66
N LYS A 105 5.70 16.36 -12.71
CA LYS A 105 7.06 15.79 -12.73
C LYS A 105 7.15 14.42 -12.02
N ALA A 106 6.14 14.05 -11.22
CA ALA A 106 6.14 12.79 -10.49
C ALA A 106 5.91 11.62 -11.46
N LYS A 107 6.71 10.55 -11.34
CA LYS A 107 6.51 9.32 -12.10
C LYS A 107 5.35 8.53 -11.50
N VAL A 108 4.37 8.15 -12.31
CA VAL A 108 3.32 7.22 -11.88
C VAL A 108 3.75 5.80 -12.24
N LEU A 109 3.96 4.95 -11.23
CA LEU A 109 4.51 3.60 -11.37
C LEU A 109 3.60 2.53 -10.78
N ALA A 110 3.59 1.35 -11.37
CA ALA A 110 2.96 0.14 -10.82
C ALA A 110 3.63 -1.12 -11.40
N THR A 111 3.30 -2.29 -10.86
CA THR A 111 3.72 -3.57 -11.46
C THR A 111 3.07 -3.79 -12.82
N PRO A 112 3.69 -4.55 -13.74
CA PRO A 112 3.06 -4.90 -15.02
C PRO A 112 1.67 -5.56 -14.86
N GLN A 113 1.48 -6.34 -13.81
CA GLN A 113 0.22 -7.05 -13.52
C GLN A 113 -0.87 -6.10 -13.03
N THR A 114 -0.53 -5.14 -12.16
CA THR A 114 -1.44 -4.06 -11.77
C THR A 114 -1.85 -3.21 -12.99
N ILE A 115 -0.89 -2.88 -13.86
CA ILE A 115 -1.16 -2.14 -15.11
C ILE A 115 -2.11 -2.94 -16.03
N ALA A 116 -1.85 -4.23 -16.22
CA ALA A 116 -2.71 -5.09 -17.03
C ALA A 116 -4.14 -5.16 -16.47
N TYR A 117 -4.30 -5.19 -15.14
CA TYR A 117 -5.61 -5.17 -14.51
C TYR A 117 -6.33 -3.82 -14.69
N ILE A 118 -5.61 -2.71 -14.51
CA ILE A 118 -6.15 -1.36 -14.76
C ILE A 118 -6.59 -1.22 -16.22
N GLU A 119 -5.76 -1.62 -17.18
CA GLU A 119 -6.09 -1.54 -18.60
C GLU A 119 -7.36 -2.34 -18.95
N LYS A 120 -7.48 -3.54 -18.39
CA LYS A 120 -8.65 -4.39 -18.59
C LYS A 120 -9.93 -3.79 -18.01
N SER A 121 -9.85 -3.12 -16.85
CA SER A 121 -11.03 -2.78 -16.04
C SER A 121 -11.39 -1.29 -15.98
N ARG A 122 -10.50 -0.37 -16.35
CA ARG A 122 -10.67 1.07 -16.13
C ARG A 122 -11.89 1.69 -16.80
N LYS A 123 -12.22 1.28 -18.04
CA LYS A 123 -13.36 1.83 -18.79
C LYS A 123 -14.70 1.44 -18.16
N PRO A 124 -15.01 0.14 -17.94
CA PRO A 124 -16.26 -0.24 -17.29
C PRO A 124 -16.34 0.27 -15.85
N LYS A 125 -15.23 0.28 -15.09
CA LYS A 125 -15.21 0.85 -13.73
C LYS A 125 -15.54 2.34 -13.74
N LEU A 126 -14.96 3.14 -14.65
CA LEU A 126 -15.29 4.56 -14.75
C LEU A 126 -16.75 4.80 -15.15
N ALA A 127 -17.29 3.99 -16.07
CA ALA A 127 -18.69 4.10 -16.48
C ALA A 127 -19.66 3.80 -15.31
N TYR A 128 -19.31 2.87 -14.43
CA TYR A 128 -20.09 2.52 -13.25
C TYR A 128 -19.96 3.58 -12.14
N TRP A 129 -18.72 3.93 -11.78
CA TRP A 129 -18.45 4.81 -10.63
C TRP A 129 -18.61 6.30 -10.94
N GLY A 130 -18.41 6.73 -12.19
CA GLY A 130 -18.51 8.13 -12.58
C GLY A 130 -19.84 8.79 -12.16
N PRO A 131 -21.01 8.22 -12.49
CA PRO A 131 -22.30 8.75 -12.05
C PRO A 131 -22.50 8.76 -10.53
N ILE A 132 -21.91 7.81 -9.81
CA ILE A 132 -21.97 7.72 -8.34
C ILE A 132 -21.12 8.83 -7.71
N LEU A 133 -19.91 9.05 -8.24
CA LEU A 133 -18.95 10.05 -7.79
C LEU A 133 -19.33 11.48 -8.18
N LYS A 134 -20.17 11.67 -9.21
CA LYS A 134 -20.63 12.98 -9.70
C LYS A 134 -19.43 13.91 -9.95
N ASP A 135 -19.43 15.10 -9.36
CA ASP A 135 -18.38 16.11 -9.52
C ASP A 135 -17.02 15.66 -8.95
N SER A 136 -17.01 14.63 -8.08
CA SER A 136 -15.79 14.03 -7.55
C SER A 136 -15.20 12.93 -8.46
N ALA A 137 -15.84 12.60 -9.59
CA ALA A 137 -15.31 11.61 -10.54
C ALA A 137 -14.08 12.15 -11.30
N PRO A 138 -13.05 11.31 -11.57
CA PRO A 138 -11.95 11.74 -12.42
C PRO A 138 -12.44 12.01 -13.85
N ALA A 139 -11.91 13.06 -14.50
CA ALA A 139 -12.28 13.39 -15.88
C ALA A 139 -11.71 12.37 -16.88
N ARG A 140 -10.60 11.71 -16.50
CA ARG A 140 -9.95 10.64 -17.26
C ARG A 140 -9.25 9.68 -16.29
N THR A 141 -9.00 8.45 -16.74
CA THR A 141 -8.13 7.53 -16.01
C THR A 141 -6.69 7.66 -16.50
N VAL A 142 -5.74 7.63 -15.55
CA VAL A 142 -4.29 7.60 -15.82
C VAL A 142 -3.81 6.16 -15.63
N VAL A 143 -3.04 5.65 -16.59
CA VAL A 143 -2.42 4.32 -16.49
C VAL A 143 -0.97 4.51 -16.05
N PRO A 144 -0.51 3.82 -14.98
CA PRO A 144 0.88 3.87 -14.54
C PRO A 144 1.86 3.33 -15.60
N HIS A 145 3.11 3.75 -15.51
CA HIS A 145 4.21 3.11 -16.22
C HIS A 145 4.73 1.91 -15.43
N ALA A 146 5.26 0.90 -16.13
CA ALA A 146 5.82 -0.28 -15.48
C ALA A 146 7.06 0.08 -14.65
N LEU A 147 7.02 -0.26 -13.37
CA LEU A 147 8.20 -0.25 -12.52
C LEU A 147 9.26 -1.19 -13.12
N GLN A 148 10.50 -0.70 -13.20
CA GLN A 148 11.65 -1.50 -13.61
C GLN A 148 12.33 -2.06 -12.36
N GLY A 149 12.48 -3.38 -12.30
CA GLY A 149 13.04 -4.08 -11.15
C GLY A 149 12.00 -4.37 -10.06
N ASP A 150 12.50 -4.61 -8.85
CA ASP A 150 11.77 -5.14 -7.69
C ASP A 150 11.66 -4.15 -6.52
N HIS A 151 12.03 -2.89 -6.73
CA HIS A 151 12.06 -1.87 -5.68
C HIS A 151 11.92 -0.46 -6.24
N LEU A 152 11.52 0.44 -5.36
CA LEU A 152 11.66 1.88 -5.50
C LEU A 152 12.90 2.34 -4.71
N SER A 153 13.40 3.53 -5.04
CA SER A 153 14.45 4.19 -4.26
C SER A 153 14.00 5.60 -3.90
N LEU A 154 14.23 5.98 -2.64
CA LEU A 154 14.01 7.32 -2.13
C LEU A 154 15.29 7.78 -1.43
N GLU A 155 16.01 8.71 -2.05
CA GLU A 155 17.26 9.26 -1.51
C GLU A 155 18.30 8.18 -1.13
N GLY A 156 18.42 7.15 -1.96
CA GLY A 156 19.33 6.02 -1.75
C GLY A 156 18.80 4.94 -0.80
N GLN A 157 17.65 5.15 -0.16
CA GLN A 157 16.98 4.12 0.64
C GLN A 157 16.09 3.25 -0.24
N ARG A 158 16.16 1.95 -0.03
CA ARG A 158 15.43 0.93 -0.80
C ARG A 158 14.04 0.71 -0.21
N ILE A 159 13.04 0.62 -1.09
CA ILE A 159 11.66 0.28 -0.76
C ILE A 159 11.25 -0.89 -1.66
N GLU A 160 11.13 -2.08 -1.09
CA GLU A 160 11.03 -3.35 -1.80
C GLU A 160 9.58 -3.73 -2.10
N LEU A 161 9.33 -4.31 -3.27
CA LEU A 161 8.04 -4.91 -3.57
C LEU A 161 7.98 -6.31 -2.97
N ILE A 162 6.92 -6.60 -2.20
CA ILE A 162 6.70 -7.89 -1.56
C ILE A 162 5.32 -8.42 -1.91
N GLY A 163 5.24 -9.75 -2.13
CA GLY A 163 4.02 -10.51 -2.39
C GLY A 163 4.24 -11.52 -3.49
N HIS A 164 4.00 -12.80 -3.21
CA HIS A 164 4.10 -13.86 -4.24
C HIS A 164 3.04 -13.77 -5.32
N ASP A 165 1.88 -13.17 -5.02
CA ASP A 165 0.84 -12.90 -6.00
C ASP A 165 1.13 -11.55 -6.64
N PRO A 166 1.51 -11.51 -7.92
CA PRO A 166 1.90 -10.26 -8.56
C PRO A 166 0.72 -9.28 -8.75
N LYS A 167 -0.54 -9.70 -8.51
CA LYS A 167 -1.71 -8.82 -8.49
C LYS A 167 -1.90 -8.10 -7.14
N HIS A 168 -1.26 -8.61 -6.09
CA HIS A 168 -1.43 -8.15 -4.71
C HIS A 168 -0.05 -7.92 -4.08
N THR A 169 0.54 -6.77 -4.39
CA THR A 169 1.87 -6.38 -3.88
C THR A 169 1.76 -5.29 -2.82
N SER A 170 2.60 -5.38 -1.79
CA SER A 170 2.84 -4.32 -0.80
C SER A 170 4.27 -3.81 -0.92
N LEU A 171 4.56 -2.69 -0.26
CA LEU A 171 5.92 -2.15 -0.15
C LEU A 171 6.50 -2.42 1.24
N TRP A 172 7.69 -3.00 1.28
CA TRP A 172 8.50 -3.16 2.48
C TRP A 172 9.61 -2.11 2.53
N ILE A 173 9.77 -1.46 3.67
CA ILE A 173 10.76 -0.40 3.89
C ILE A 173 11.73 -0.86 4.98
N PRO A 174 12.85 -1.55 4.63
CA PRO A 174 13.76 -2.14 5.60
C PRO A 174 14.32 -1.14 6.63
N SER A 175 14.63 0.08 6.21
CA SER A 175 15.28 1.09 7.06
C SER A 175 14.44 1.50 8.27
N ILE A 176 13.11 1.44 8.15
CA ILE A 176 12.16 1.75 9.24
C ILE A 176 11.30 0.56 9.65
N LYS A 177 11.53 -0.62 9.05
CA LYS A 177 10.75 -1.84 9.23
C LYS A 177 9.25 -1.62 9.08
N ALA A 178 8.83 -0.99 7.97
CA ALA A 178 7.43 -0.70 7.70
C ALA A 178 6.90 -1.42 6.45
N VAL A 179 5.67 -1.94 6.53
CA VAL A 179 4.90 -2.41 5.38
C VAL A 179 3.78 -1.41 5.09
N VAL A 180 3.68 -0.95 3.84
CA VAL A 180 2.66 0.00 3.38
C VAL A 180 2.11 -0.40 2.02
N GLY A 181 0.91 0.09 1.68
CA GLY A 181 0.23 -0.23 0.43
C GLY A 181 -0.23 -1.69 0.32
N GLY A 182 -0.92 -1.99 -0.77
CA GLY A 182 -1.54 -3.28 -1.02
C GLY A 182 -2.92 -3.40 -0.38
N VAL A 183 -3.76 -4.25 -0.96
CA VAL A 183 -5.17 -4.41 -0.60
C VAL A 183 -5.43 -5.49 0.46
N LEU A 184 -4.38 -6.19 0.92
CA LEU A 184 -4.55 -7.45 1.64
C LEU A 184 -4.75 -7.31 3.16
N THR A 185 -4.62 -6.12 3.72
CA THR A 185 -4.72 -5.89 5.18
C THR A 185 -5.81 -4.89 5.48
N TYR A 186 -6.67 -5.24 6.42
CA TYR A 186 -7.85 -4.49 6.84
C TYR A 186 -7.79 -4.20 8.33
N ALA A 187 -8.50 -3.17 8.80
CA ALA A 187 -8.75 -2.98 10.23
C ALA A 187 -10.16 -2.41 10.49
N ASN A 188 -10.83 -2.93 11.53
CA ASN A 188 -12.13 -2.47 12.04
C ASN A 188 -13.31 -2.46 11.05
N ILE A 189 -13.14 -3.05 9.87
CA ILE A 189 -14.18 -3.17 8.84
C ILE A 189 -14.28 -4.62 8.38
N HIS A 190 -15.42 -5.00 7.80
CA HIS A 190 -15.53 -6.26 7.09
C HIS A 190 -14.64 -6.23 5.83
N PRO A 191 -13.66 -7.13 5.69
CA PRO A 191 -12.83 -7.21 4.48
C PRO A 191 -13.65 -7.49 3.23
N TRP A 192 -13.22 -6.91 2.11
CA TRP A 192 -13.81 -7.13 0.79
C TRP A 192 -13.35 -8.48 0.21
N ILE A 193 -14.20 -9.49 0.30
CA ILE A 193 -13.87 -10.86 -0.14
C ILE A 193 -14.41 -11.17 -1.54
N ALA A 194 -15.22 -10.28 -2.12
CA ALA A 194 -15.85 -10.51 -3.43
C ALA A 194 -14.85 -10.79 -4.57
N ASP A 195 -13.61 -10.29 -4.46
CA ASP A 195 -12.54 -10.56 -5.44
C ASP A 195 -11.78 -11.88 -5.18
N ALA A 196 -11.93 -12.47 -3.99
CA ALA A 196 -11.34 -13.75 -3.58
C ALA A 196 -12.41 -14.87 -3.53
N GLN A 197 -13.08 -15.10 -4.66
CA GLN A 197 -14.26 -15.97 -4.74
C GLN A 197 -13.95 -17.45 -4.46
N THR A 198 -12.77 -17.93 -4.85
CA THR A 198 -12.37 -19.34 -4.69
C THR A 198 -11.59 -19.59 -3.40
N ALA A 199 -11.63 -20.83 -2.91
CA ALA A 199 -10.83 -21.24 -1.75
C ALA A 199 -9.33 -21.07 -2.02
N GLU A 200 -8.88 -21.29 -3.25
CA GLU A 200 -7.49 -21.10 -3.67
C GLU A 200 -7.07 -19.63 -3.61
N ALA A 201 -7.96 -18.71 -4.00
CA ALA A 201 -7.68 -17.27 -3.90
C ALA A 201 -7.53 -16.84 -2.44
N ARG A 202 -8.41 -17.30 -1.55
CA ARG A 202 -8.33 -16.98 -0.11
C ARG A 202 -7.14 -17.66 0.58
N LYS A 203 -6.77 -18.86 0.15
CA LYS A 203 -5.53 -19.53 0.58
C LYS A 203 -4.28 -18.77 0.10
N SER A 204 -4.30 -18.26 -1.13
CA SER A 204 -3.24 -17.39 -1.65
C SER A 204 -3.12 -16.13 -0.82
N TRP A 205 -4.24 -15.48 -0.49
CA TRP A 205 -4.25 -14.31 0.41
C TRP A 205 -3.61 -14.64 1.77
N LEU A 206 -4.03 -15.73 2.43
CA LEU A 206 -3.42 -16.16 3.70
C LEU A 206 -1.90 -16.34 3.59
N LYS A 207 -1.41 -16.91 2.49
CA LYS A 207 0.04 -17.04 2.23
C LYS A 207 0.72 -15.67 2.10
N SER A 208 0.11 -14.70 1.42
CA SER A 208 0.66 -13.34 1.35
C SER A 208 0.74 -12.70 2.74
N LEU A 209 -0.24 -12.94 3.63
CA LEU A 209 -0.17 -12.47 5.01
C LEU A 209 0.96 -13.13 5.81
N ASP A 210 1.30 -14.38 5.51
CA ASP A 210 2.45 -15.07 6.11
C ASP A 210 3.77 -14.44 5.67
N GLU A 211 3.90 -14.08 4.39
CA GLU A 211 5.07 -13.38 3.85
C GLU A 211 5.26 -12.02 4.51
N LEU A 212 4.20 -11.22 4.63
CA LEU A 212 4.25 -9.92 5.33
C LEU A 212 4.59 -10.06 6.81
N GLN A 213 4.04 -11.08 7.49
CA GLN A 213 4.35 -11.34 8.90
C GLN A 213 5.81 -11.77 9.11
N ALA A 214 6.38 -12.54 8.18
CA ALA A 214 7.76 -13.03 8.27
C ALA A 214 8.80 -11.88 8.25
N LEU A 215 8.46 -10.72 7.68
CA LEU A 215 9.31 -9.52 7.72
C LEU A 215 9.46 -8.92 9.13
N GLN A 216 8.58 -9.28 10.07
CA GLN A 216 8.50 -8.70 11.42
C GLN A 216 8.46 -7.16 11.40
N PRO A 217 7.50 -6.55 10.68
CA PRO A 217 7.37 -5.09 10.64
C PRO A 217 7.15 -4.52 12.04
N LYS A 218 7.79 -3.37 12.29
CA LYS A 218 7.44 -2.51 13.43
C LYS A 218 6.15 -1.73 13.16
N THR A 219 5.92 -1.37 11.90
CA THR A 219 4.73 -0.66 11.44
C THR A 219 4.12 -1.40 10.26
N LEU A 220 2.81 -1.64 10.30
CA LEU A 220 2.05 -2.16 9.17
C LEU A 220 0.86 -1.25 8.95
N VAL A 221 0.73 -0.67 7.76
CA VAL A 221 -0.38 0.20 7.41
C VAL A 221 -1.43 -0.62 6.65
N PRO A 222 -2.68 -0.76 7.15
CA PRO A 222 -3.74 -1.46 6.45
C PRO A 222 -4.14 -0.74 5.15
N GLY A 223 -4.43 -1.51 4.10
CA GLY A 223 -4.94 -0.99 2.82
C GLY A 223 -6.31 -0.33 2.96
N HIS A 224 -7.15 -0.85 3.85
CA HIS A 224 -8.44 -0.26 4.20
C HIS A 224 -8.71 -0.33 5.70
N PHE A 225 -9.24 0.75 6.27
CA PHE A 225 -9.68 0.73 7.67
C PHE A 225 -10.66 1.85 7.99
N MET A 226 -11.49 1.65 9.02
CA MET A 226 -12.24 2.74 9.66
C MET A 226 -11.86 2.85 11.14
N GLY A 227 -12.14 4.00 11.75
CA GLY A 227 -11.74 4.27 13.12
C GLY A 227 -10.21 4.33 13.25
N GLN A 228 -9.68 3.79 14.36
CA GLN A 228 -8.24 3.80 14.63
C GLN A 228 -7.66 2.39 14.44
N PRO A 229 -6.80 2.17 13.43
CA PRO A 229 -6.03 0.94 13.30
C PRO A 229 -4.90 0.91 14.33
N THR A 230 -4.33 -0.27 14.60
CA THR A 230 -3.16 -0.37 15.50
C THR A 230 -1.86 0.01 14.80
N LEU A 231 -1.86 0.02 13.46
CA LEU A 231 -0.69 0.18 12.60
C LEU A 231 0.41 -0.85 12.90
N SER A 232 0.00 -2.05 13.29
CA SER A 232 0.88 -3.13 13.75
C SER A 232 0.49 -4.46 13.11
N LEU A 233 1.23 -5.52 13.45
CA LEU A 233 0.85 -6.89 13.06
C LEU A 233 -0.52 -7.33 13.62
N ASP A 234 -1.15 -6.59 14.54
CA ASP A 234 -2.52 -6.87 14.99
C ASP A 234 -3.54 -6.68 13.86
N ASP A 235 -3.40 -5.66 13.02
CA ASP A 235 -4.32 -5.44 11.88
C ASP A 235 -4.20 -6.57 10.84
N LEU A 236 -2.98 -7.07 10.61
CA LEU A 236 -2.74 -8.25 9.78
C LEU A 236 -3.37 -9.50 10.40
N ARG A 237 -3.18 -9.72 11.72
CA ARG A 237 -3.80 -10.84 12.45
C ARG A 237 -5.32 -10.78 12.40
N PHE A 238 -5.91 -9.58 12.51
CA PHE A 238 -7.33 -9.37 12.35
C PHE A 238 -7.80 -9.91 10.99
N THR A 239 -7.15 -9.50 9.90
CA THR A 239 -7.51 -9.96 8.54
C THR A 239 -7.35 -11.47 8.41
N ARG A 240 -6.25 -12.04 8.91
CA ARG A 240 -6.02 -13.50 8.90
C ARG A 240 -7.12 -14.24 9.64
N ASN A 241 -7.49 -13.78 10.85
CA ASN A 241 -8.53 -14.41 11.66
C ASN A 241 -9.89 -14.34 10.96
N TYR A 242 -10.22 -13.19 10.34
CA TYR A 242 -11.44 -13.04 9.56
C TYR A 242 -11.54 -14.04 8.42
N LEU A 243 -10.46 -14.22 7.64
CA LEU A 243 -10.42 -15.20 6.56
C LEU A 243 -10.59 -16.63 7.07
N ASN A 244 -9.91 -17.00 8.16
CA ASN A 244 -10.05 -18.32 8.76
C ASN A 244 -11.48 -18.59 9.26
N ASP A 245 -12.10 -17.59 9.88
CA ASP A 245 -13.46 -17.68 10.38
C ASP A 245 -14.49 -17.77 9.26
N LEU A 246 -14.25 -17.02 8.17
CA LEU A 246 -15.03 -17.14 6.94
C LEU A 246 -14.93 -18.54 6.34
N GLU A 247 -13.74 -19.15 6.27
CA GLU A 247 -13.58 -20.52 5.76
C GLU A 247 -14.35 -21.55 6.59
N VAL A 248 -14.49 -21.32 7.89
CA VAL A 248 -15.30 -22.18 8.77
C VAL A 248 -16.80 -21.95 8.57
N ALA A 249 -17.23 -20.71 8.34
CA ALA A 249 -18.64 -20.33 8.22
C ALA A 249 -19.23 -20.63 6.83
N LEU A 250 -18.47 -20.37 5.76
CA LEU A 250 -18.92 -20.43 4.38
C LEU A 250 -19.56 -21.77 3.97
N PRO A 251 -18.98 -22.97 4.25
CA PRO A 251 -19.59 -24.24 3.88
C PRO A 251 -20.83 -24.59 4.74
N LYS A 252 -21.01 -23.96 5.90
CA LYS A 252 -22.16 -24.19 6.80
C LYS A 252 -23.36 -23.30 6.46
N ALA A 253 -23.10 -22.12 5.91
CA ALA A 253 -24.13 -21.19 5.52
C ALA A 253 -24.85 -21.66 4.25
N GLN A 254 -26.18 -21.75 4.29
CA GLN A 254 -26.99 -22.19 3.14
C GLN A 254 -27.06 -21.12 2.04
N ASN A 255 -27.09 -19.85 2.43
CA ASN A 255 -27.25 -18.69 1.56
C ASN A 255 -26.46 -17.50 2.12
N SER A 256 -26.44 -16.36 1.40
CA SER A 256 -25.70 -15.17 1.80
C SER A 256 -26.19 -14.63 3.14
N GLN A 257 -27.51 -14.63 3.38
CA GLN A 257 -28.11 -14.15 4.62
C GLN A 257 -27.57 -14.91 5.85
N ALA A 258 -27.54 -16.25 5.79
CA ALA A 258 -27.01 -17.07 6.88
C ALA A 258 -25.51 -16.83 7.12
N LEU A 259 -24.74 -16.58 6.06
CA LEU A 259 -23.33 -16.23 6.16
C LEU A 259 -23.14 -14.85 6.81
N ILE A 260 -23.94 -13.86 6.37
CA ILE A 260 -23.94 -12.50 6.92
C ILE A 260 -24.24 -12.53 8.41
N GLU A 261 -25.29 -13.25 8.83
CA GLU A 261 -25.67 -13.39 10.23
C GLU A 261 -24.55 -14.03 11.07
N THR A 262 -23.94 -15.10 10.56
CA THR A 262 -22.83 -15.78 11.24
C THR A 262 -21.63 -14.86 11.44
N MET A 263 -21.24 -14.12 10.39
CA MET A 263 -20.10 -13.21 10.46
C MET A 263 -20.40 -11.97 11.31
N LYS A 264 -21.60 -11.38 11.21
CA LYS A 264 -22.03 -10.26 12.07
C LYS A 264 -22.09 -10.66 13.54
N ALA A 265 -22.55 -11.87 13.86
CA ALA A 265 -22.57 -12.36 15.24
C ALA A 265 -21.16 -12.50 15.83
N LYS A 266 -20.18 -12.93 15.02
CA LYS A 266 -18.78 -13.05 15.44
C LYS A 266 -18.05 -11.71 15.49
N TYR A 267 -18.42 -10.78 14.62
CA TYR A 267 -17.78 -9.49 14.45
C TYR A 267 -18.79 -8.32 14.57
N PRO A 268 -19.47 -8.17 15.71
CA PRO A 268 -20.61 -7.25 15.83
C PRO A 268 -20.20 -5.76 15.80
N GLN A 269 -18.91 -5.47 15.96
CA GLN A 269 -18.36 -4.10 16.01
C GLN A 269 -17.70 -3.66 14.70
N LEU A 270 -17.61 -4.54 13.69
CA LEU A 270 -17.02 -4.15 12.42
C LEU A 270 -17.96 -3.23 11.65
N LEU A 271 -17.36 -2.20 11.07
CA LEU A 271 -18.05 -1.27 10.19
C LEU A 271 -18.07 -1.82 8.76
N ASP A 272 -18.64 -1.04 7.84
CA ASP A 272 -18.82 -1.41 6.43
C ASP A 272 -19.52 -2.77 6.22
N ALA A 273 -20.73 -2.90 6.77
CA ALA A 273 -21.54 -4.10 6.54
C ALA A 273 -21.81 -4.37 5.04
N SER A 274 -21.71 -3.34 4.19
CA SER A 274 -21.95 -3.45 2.75
C SER A 274 -20.92 -4.36 2.07
N SER A 275 -19.65 -4.30 2.51
CA SER A 275 -18.59 -5.20 2.05
C SER A 275 -18.91 -6.66 2.35
N LEU A 276 -19.38 -6.97 3.56
CA LEU A 276 -19.81 -8.34 3.92
C LEU A 276 -21.03 -8.77 3.10
N GLU A 277 -22.04 -7.90 2.96
CA GLU A 277 -23.29 -8.23 2.28
C GLU A 277 -23.07 -8.57 0.80
N LEU A 278 -22.23 -7.80 0.10
CA LEU A 278 -21.86 -8.07 -1.27
C LEU A 278 -21.00 -9.33 -1.38
N SER A 279 -19.95 -9.42 -0.57
CA SER A 279 -19.05 -10.58 -0.55
C SER A 279 -19.81 -11.89 -0.31
N ALA A 280 -20.78 -11.90 0.61
CA ALA A 280 -21.57 -13.09 0.90
C ALA A 280 -22.44 -13.52 -0.29
N LYS A 281 -23.06 -12.58 -1.00
CA LYS A 281 -23.84 -12.89 -2.21
C LYS A 281 -22.96 -13.50 -3.30
N VAL A 282 -21.76 -12.97 -3.48
CA VAL A 282 -20.80 -13.48 -4.47
C VAL A 282 -20.33 -14.88 -4.10
N LEU A 283 -19.87 -15.08 -2.85
CA LEU A 283 -19.37 -16.38 -2.37
C LEU A 283 -20.45 -17.47 -2.36
N LYS A 284 -21.73 -17.08 -2.26
CA LYS A 284 -22.87 -18.01 -2.31
C LYS A 284 -23.47 -18.16 -3.72
N GLY A 285 -22.89 -17.51 -4.73
CA GLY A 285 -23.33 -17.61 -6.13
C GLY A 285 -24.65 -16.88 -6.42
N GLU A 286 -25.13 -16.06 -5.49
CA GLU A 286 -26.36 -15.27 -5.60
C GLU A 286 -26.14 -13.95 -6.38
N MET A 287 -24.87 -13.57 -6.58
CA MET A 287 -24.45 -12.42 -7.37
C MET A 287 -23.20 -12.78 -8.17
N GLN A 288 -23.14 -12.34 -9.43
CA GLN A 288 -21.91 -12.37 -10.21
C GLN A 288 -21.10 -11.09 -9.94
N TRP A 289 -19.81 -11.26 -9.69
CA TRP A 289 -18.88 -10.15 -9.49
C TRP A 289 -17.73 -10.24 -10.50
N PRO A 290 -17.50 -9.19 -11.30
CA PRO A 290 -16.63 -9.21 -12.48
C PRO A 290 -15.12 -9.19 -12.18
#